data_AF-A0A0S7F2M7-F1
#
_entry.id   AF-A0A0S7F2M7-F1
#
_cell.length_a   1.000
_cell.length_b   1.000
_cell.length_c   1.000
_cell.angle_alpha   90.00
_cell.angle_beta   90.00
_cell.angle_gamma   90.00
#
_symmetry.space_group_name_H-M   'P 1'
#
loop_
_entity.id
_entity.type
_entity.pdbx_description
1 polymer ?
#
loop_
_entity_poly.entity_id
_entity_poly.type
_entity_poly.pdbx_seq_one_letter_code
_entity_poly.pdbx_strand_id
1 'polypeptide(L)'
;MIEKNPGLIRDRKHHLKTHRQCCSGKELVDWLMKQNECLQSRSQAVGMWQVLVDEGILVHVKQDLNFLDKDTHFYRFQDSEFGLNHVSNEKDLEDELHEALSLLSQLGPDALLTMILRKCPSQRSAEDIEVIYEELLHVKAAAHLSSSVRKELAAVLVFESHIKSGTVCK
;
A
#
# COMPACT_ATOMS: atom_id res chain seq x y z
N MET A 1 -3.04 7.93 21.82
CA MET A 1 -4.47 7.60 21.95
C MET A 1 -4.95 7.01 20.64
N ILE A 2 -4.85 5.68 20.52
CA ILE A 2 -5.36 4.92 19.36
C ILE A 2 -6.86 5.23 19.18
N GLU A 3 -7.23 5.79 18.03
CA GLU A 3 -8.65 5.94 17.68
C GLU A 3 -9.17 4.59 17.16
N LYS A 4 -9.70 3.78 18.07
CA LYS A 4 -10.42 2.55 17.72
C LYS A 4 -11.65 2.95 16.91
N ASN A 5 -11.75 2.49 15.67
CA ASN A 5 -12.92 2.70 14.81
C ASN A 5 -13.69 1.39 14.60
N PRO A 6 -14.52 0.96 15.57
CA PRO A 6 -15.27 -0.29 15.48
C PRO A 6 -16.28 -0.30 14.31
N GLY A 7 -16.58 0.85 13.71
CA GLY A 7 -17.44 0.95 12.51
C GLY A 7 -16.71 0.77 11.17
N LEU A 8 -15.38 0.68 11.19
CA LEU A 8 -14.55 0.59 9.97
C LEU A 8 -14.80 -0.73 9.23
N ILE A 9 -14.70 -1.85 9.95
CA ILE A 9 -14.96 -3.20 9.45
C ILE A 9 -16.43 -3.54 9.71
N ARG A 10 -17.21 -3.68 8.64
CA ARG A 10 -18.65 -3.96 8.73
C ARG A 10 -19.18 -4.63 7.48
N ASP A 11 -20.40 -5.15 7.57
CA ASP A 11 -21.13 -5.66 6.41
C ASP A 11 -21.58 -4.48 5.52
N ARG A 12 -21.27 -4.54 4.23
CA ARG A 12 -21.61 -3.49 3.26
C ARG A 12 -22.45 -4.06 2.13
N LYS A 13 -23.50 -3.32 1.74
CA LYS A 13 -24.31 -3.64 0.56
C LYS A 13 -23.89 -2.76 -0.60
N HIS A 14 -23.50 -3.38 -1.72
CA HIS A 14 -23.13 -2.68 -2.94
C HIS A 14 -23.61 -3.48 -4.16
N HIS A 15 -24.27 -2.83 -5.12
CA HIS A 15 -24.92 -3.46 -6.28
C HIS A 15 -25.71 -4.74 -5.93
N LEU A 16 -26.57 -4.66 -4.91
CA LEU A 16 -27.41 -5.77 -4.42
C LEU A 16 -26.63 -6.99 -3.88
N LYS A 17 -25.31 -6.91 -3.77
CA LYS A 17 -24.46 -7.91 -3.10
C LYS A 17 -24.07 -7.43 -1.71
N THR A 18 -24.08 -8.34 -0.75
CA THR A 18 -23.61 -8.08 0.62
C THR A 18 -22.17 -8.58 0.75
N HIS A 19 -21.24 -7.66 1.01
CA HIS A 19 -19.85 -7.96 1.36
C HIS A 19 -19.73 -7.93 2.88
N ARG A 20 -19.47 -9.08 3.50
CA ARG A 20 -19.36 -9.20 4.96
C ARG A 20 -17.99 -8.75 5.47
N GLN A 21 -17.96 -8.15 6.66
CA GLN A 21 -16.74 -7.81 7.40
C GLN A 21 -15.66 -7.15 6.51
N CYS A 22 -16.00 -6.01 5.91
CA CYS A 22 -15.10 -5.31 4.98
C CYS A 22 -15.06 -3.80 5.23
N CYS A 23 -14.03 -3.17 4.71
CA CYS A 23 -13.76 -1.74 4.75
C CYS A 23 -13.50 -1.23 3.34
N SER A 24 -13.82 0.04 3.05
CA SER A 24 -13.40 0.63 1.77
C SER A 24 -11.93 1.03 1.83
N GLY A 25 -11.25 1.02 0.68
CA GLY A 25 -9.86 1.48 0.59
C GLY A 25 -9.72 2.93 1.07
N LYS A 26 -10.71 3.78 0.79
CA LYS A 26 -10.72 5.16 1.26
C LYS A 26 -10.79 5.29 2.78
N GLU A 27 -11.68 4.56 3.44
CA GLU A 27 -11.78 4.65 4.91
C GLU A 27 -10.53 4.07 5.59
N LEU A 28 -9.89 3.07 4.99
CA LEU A 28 -8.61 2.54 5.45
C LEU A 28 -7.51 3.61 5.39
N VAL A 29 -7.43 4.35 4.28
CA VAL A 29 -6.50 5.49 4.15
C VAL A 29 -6.86 6.58 5.15
N ASP A 30 -8.14 6.96 5.26
CA ASP A 30 -8.58 7.99 6.20
C ASP A 30 -8.24 7.63 7.65
N TRP A 31 -8.41 6.36 8.03
CA TRP A 31 -8.04 5.88 9.35
C TRP A 31 -6.52 5.95 9.57
N LEU A 32 -5.72 5.48 8.59
CA LEU A 32 -4.27 5.47 8.70
C LEU A 32 -3.67 6.88 8.79
N MET A 33 -4.20 7.82 7.99
CA MET A 33 -3.82 9.24 8.03
C MET A 33 -4.10 9.90 9.39
N LYS A 34 -5.10 9.41 10.14
CA LYS A 34 -5.40 9.89 11.50
C LYS A 34 -4.52 9.24 12.57
N GLN A 35 -4.12 7.98 12.38
CA GLN A 35 -3.29 7.27 13.36
C GLN A 35 -1.80 7.64 13.27
N ASN A 36 -1.31 7.96 12.07
CA ASN A 36 0.09 8.21 11.83
C ASN A 36 0.33 9.67 11.42
N GLU A 37 0.64 10.52 12.40
CA GLU A 37 0.93 11.95 12.19
C GLU A 37 2.13 12.21 11.29
N CYS A 38 3.01 11.21 11.09
CA CYS A 38 4.18 11.35 10.22
C CYS A 38 3.83 11.26 8.73
N LEU A 39 2.64 10.76 8.37
CA LEU A 39 2.23 10.65 6.96
C LEU A 39 1.97 12.03 6.36
N GLN A 40 2.68 12.30 5.26
CA GLN A 40 2.61 13.57 4.53
C GLN A 40 1.63 13.49 3.34
N SER A 41 1.27 12.28 2.88
CA SER A 41 0.35 12.12 1.76
C SER A 41 -0.47 10.83 1.81
N ARG A 42 -1.62 10.85 1.13
CA ARG A 42 -2.46 9.65 0.94
C ARG A 42 -1.75 8.58 0.10
N SER A 43 -0.82 8.98 -0.77
CA SER A 43 -0.01 8.06 -1.57
C SER A 43 0.90 7.20 -0.69
N GLN A 44 1.49 7.79 0.36
CA GLN A 44 2.26 7.02 1.35
C GLN A 44 1.38 6.00 2.08
N ALA A 45 0.18 6.41 2.51
CA ALA A 45 -0.80 5.50 3.11
C ALA A 45 -1.20 4.36 2.15
N VAL A 46 -1.39 4.64 0.86
CA VAL A 46 -1.63 3.64 -0.17
C VAL A 46 -0.47 2.65 -0.25
N GLY A 47 0.79 3.12 -0.22
CA GLY A 47 1.97 2.26 -0.18
C GLY A 47 1.99 1.33 1.04
N MET A 48 1.70 1.86 2.23
CA MET A 48 1.62 1.05 3.45
C MET A 48 0.53 -0.03 3.37
N TRP A 49 -0.66 0.31 2.85
CA TRP A 49 -1.71 -0.67 2.64
C TRP A 49 -1.38 -1.68 1.55
N GLN A 50 -0.64 -1.26 0.51
CA GLN A 50 -0.18 -2.13 -0.56
C GLN A 50 0.74 -3.23 -0.03
N VAL A 51 1.61 -2.94 0.95
CA VAL A 51 2.44 -3.96 1.63
C VAL A 51 1.56 -5.09 2.18
N LEU A 52 0.49 -4.74 2.90
CA LEU A 52 -0.43 -5.72 3.48
C LEU A 52 -1.22 -6.49 2.42
N VAL A 53 -1.45 -5.90 1.24
CA VAL A 53 -2.06 -6.58 0.10
C VAL A 53 -1.11 -7.56 -0.57
N ASP A 54 0.14 -7.16 -0.82
CA ASP A 54 1.16 -8.02 -1.42
C ASP A 54 1.48 -9.23 -0.50
N GLU A 55 1.44 -9.05 0.83
CA GLU A 55 1.59 -10.13 1.83
C GLU A 55 0.32 -10.97 2.03
N GLY A 56 -0.79 -10.63 1.39
CA GLY A 56 -2.05 -11.36 1.48
C GLY A 56 -2.79 -11.22 2.82
N ILE A 57 -2.30 -10.39 3.74
CA ILE A 57 -2.94 -10.07 5.02
C ILE A 57 -4.24 -9.29 4.78
N LEU A 58 -4.21 -8.33 3.85
CA LEU A 58 -5.36 -7.58 3.40
C LEU A 58 -5.74 -7.99 1.97
N VAL A 59 -6.98 -8.42 1.75
CA VAL A 59 -7.40 -8.96 0.46
C VAL A 59 -8.54 -8.13 -0.12
N HIS A 60 -8.40 -7.70 -1.37
CA HIS A 60 -9.50 -7.08 -2.10
C HIS A 60 -10.62 -8.11 -2.36
N VAL A 61 -11.89 -7.73 -2.18
CA VAL A 61 -13.02 -8.66 -2.32
C VAL A 61 -13.20 -9.25 -3.73
N LYS A 62 -12.55 -8.66 -4.74
CA LYS A 62 -12.50 -9.18 -6.12
C LYS A 62 -11.12 -9.72 -6.52
N GLN A 63 -10.22 -9.93 -5.55
CA GLN A 63 -8.84 -10.41 -5.77
C GLN A 63 -8.03 -9.52 -6.71
N ASP A 64 -8.21 -8.20 -6.59
CA ASP A 64 -7.32 -7.24 -7.25
C ASP A 64 -6.01 -7.18 -6.46
N LEU A 65 -4.88 -7.07 -7.17
CA LEU A 65 -3.54 -7.07 -6.59
C LEU A 65 -3.13 -5.69 -6.08
N ASN A 66 -3.77 -4.64 -6.58
CA ASN A 66 -3.44 -3.27 -6.25
C ASN A 66 -4.44 -2.71 -5.22
N PHE A 67 -3.91 -2.10 -4.18
CA PHE A 67 -4.66 -1.30 -3.23
C PHE A 67 -5.07 0.02 -3.87
N LEU A 68 -6.33 0.40 -3.68
CA LEU A 68 -6.92 1.58 -4.30
C LEU A 68 -7.67 2.39 -3.24
N ASP A 69 -7.27 3.64 -3.08
CA ASP A 69 -7.90 4.66 -2.25
C ASP A 69 -9.25 5.11 -2.86
N LYS A 70 -10.26 4.23 -2.81
CA LYS A 70 -11.58 4.42 -3.41
C LYS A 70 -12.69 3.86 -2.52
N ASP A 71 -13.83 4.56 -2.52
CA ASP A 71 -15.03 4.15 -1.77
C ASP A 71 -15.66 2.84 -2.27
N THR A 72 -15.49 2.53 -3.55
CA THR A 72 -16.10 1.37 -4.22
C THR A 72 -15.22 0.12 -4.24
N HIS A 73 -14.01 0.22 -3.68
CA HIS A 73 -13.07 -0.88 -3.55
C HIS A 73 -13.08 -1.38 -2.11
N PHE A 74 -13.48 -2.63 -1.91
CA PHE A 74 -13.63 -3.21 -0.58
C PHE A 74 -12.52 -4.22 -0.31
N TYR A 75 -12.02 -4.19 0.92
CA TYR A 75 -10.95 -5.04 1.41
C TYR A 75 -11.39 -5.78 2.67
N ARG A 76 -10.80 -6.94 2.92
CA ARG A 76 -11.01 -7.77 4.10
C ARG A 76 -9.66 -8.26 4.62
N PHE A 77 -9.44 -8.17 5.92
CA PHE A 77 -8.31 -8.84 6.57
C PHE A 77 -8.55 -10.34 6.57
N GLN A 78 -7.55 -11.13 6.17
CA GLN A 78 -7.64 -12.58 6.37
C GLN A 78 -7.67 -12.87 7.87
N ASP A 79 -8.56 -13.76 8.28
CA ASP A 79 -8.57 -14.31 9.63
C ASP A 79 -7.26 -15.08 9.80
N SER A 80 -6.27 -14.39 10.33
CA SER A 80 -5.03 -15.02 10.75
C SER A 80 -5.29 -15.66 12.09
N GLU A 81 -4.87 -16.91 12.27
CA GLU A 81 -4.81 -17.54 13.60
C GLU A 81 -3.70 -16.91 14.48
N PHE A 82 -3.32 -15.65 14.23
CA PHE A 82 -2.57 -14.83 15.17
C PHE A 82 -3.52 -14.48 16.30
N GLY A 83 -3.61 -15.42 17.25
CA GLY A 83 -4.36 -15.22 18.47
C GLY A 83 -3.92 -13.89 19.10
N LEU A 84 -4.89 -13.03 19.37
CA LEU A 84 -4.79 -11.88 20.29
C LEU A 84 -4.58 -12.38 21.74
N ASN A 85 -3.78 -13.42 21.91
CA ASN A 85 -3.58 -14.17 23.14
C ASN A 85 -2.34 -13.67 23.88
N HIS A 86 -1.98 -12.38 23.78
CA HIS A 86 -1.02 -11.80 24.72
C HIS A 86 -0.93 -10.26 24.66
N VAL A 87 -2.00 -9.52 24.86
CA VAL A 87 -1.88 -8.05 25.03
C VAL A 87 -2.07 -7.66 26.48
N SER A 88 -0.94 -7.33 27.10
CA SER A 88 -0.82 -6.86 28.48
C SER A 88 -1.03 -5.35 28.44
N ASN A 89 -2.15 -4.82 28.94
CA ASN A 89 -2.43 -3.38 29.05
C ASN A 89 -2.54 -2.57 27.72
N GLU A 90 -3.10 -1.36 27.79
CA GLU A 90 -3.37 -0.50 26.61
C GLU A 90 -2.12 0.18 26.02
N LYS A 91 -1.10 0.43 26.84
CA LYS A 91 0.14 1.08 26.42
C LYS A 91 0.95 0.15 25.52
N ASP A 92 1.07 -1.12 25.87
CA ASP A 92 1.83 -2.10 25.07
C ASP A 92 1.22 -2.22 23.65
N LEU A 93 -0.11 -2.12 23.54
CA LEU A 93 -0.82 -2.03 22.25
C LEU A 93 -0.51 -0.77 21.44
N GLU A 94 -0.32 0.38 22.10
CA GLU A 94 0.09 1.63 21.42
C GLU A 94 1.52 1.53 20.89
N ASP A 95 2.43 0.96 21.68
CA ASP A 95 3.83 0.78 21.31
C ASP A 95 3.95 -0.23 20.14
N GLU A 96 3.27 -1.38 20.21
CA GLU A 96 3.23 -2.37 19.11
C GLU A 96 2.66 -1.79 17.81
N LEU A 97 1.58 -1.00 17.91
CA LEU A 97 1.00 -0.35 16.74
C LEU A 97 1.99 0.66 16.13
N HIS A 98 2.69 1.43 16.95
CA HIS A 98 3.67 2.40 16.48
C HIS A 98 4.83 1.70 15.75
N GLU A 99 5.34 0.59 16.29
CA GLU A 99 6.36 -0.23 15.63
C GLU A 99 5.88 -0.77 14.29
N ALA A 100 4.66 -1.31 14.24
CA ALA A 100 4.06 -1.83 13.01
C ALA A 100 3.89 -0.73 11.95
N LEU A 101 3.42 0.46 12.34
CA LEU A 101 3.29 1.62 11.45
C LEU A 101 4.65 2.11 10.93
N SER A 102 5.69 2.10 11.78
CA SER A 102 7.06 2.42 11.40
C SER A 102 7.59 1.44 10.35
N LEU A 103 7.39 0.13 10.55
CA LEU A 103 7.79 -0.89 9.59
C LEU A 103 7.07 -0.72 8.25
N LEU A 104 5.74 -0.54 8.27
CA LEU A 104 4.96 -0.32 7.05
C LEU A 104 5.39 0.95 6.31
N SER A 105 5.78 2.01 7.03
CA SER A 105 6.28 3.25 6.44
C SER A 105 7.62 3.06 5.71
N GLN A 106 8.46 2.12 6.17
CA GLN A 106 9.73 1.77 5.52
C GLN A 106 9.53 0.90 4.28
N LEU A 107 8.56 -0.02 4.31
CA LEU A 107 8.27 -0.94 3.19
C LEU A 107 7.37 -0.30 2.12
N GLY A 108 6.55 0.68 2.50
CA GLY A 108 5.54 1.31 1.66
C GLY A 108 6.05 1.91 0.33
N PRO A 109 7.19 2.64 0.29
CA PRO A 109 7.69 3.22 -0.95
C PRO A 109 7.99 2.19 -2.04
N ASP A 110 8.63 1.07 -1.71
CA ASP A 110 8.96 -0.01 -2.66
C ASP A 110 7.68 -0.72 -3.17
N ALA A 111 6.74 -1.00 -2.25
CA ALA A 111 5.45 -1.60 -2.61
C ALA A 111 4.65 -0.69 -3.54
N LEU A 112 4.61 0.61 -3.24
CA LEU A 112 3.96 1.63 -4.07
C LEU A 112 4.63 1.74 -5.45
N LEU A 113 5.96 1.81 -5.50
CA LEU A 113 6.73 1.87 -6.74
C LEU A 113 6.43 0.67 -7.62
N THR A 114 6.52 -0.54 -7.06
CA THR A 114 6.23 -1.80 -7.76
C THR A 114 4.80 -1.82 -8.28
N MET A 115 3.83 -1.41 -7.46
CA MET A 115 2.42 -1.32 -7.84
C MET A 115 2.22 -0.38 -9.04
N ILE A 116 2.86 0.79 -9.04
CA ILE A 116 2.75 1.77 -10.13
C ILE A 116 3.46 1.27 -11.39
N LEU A 117 4.65 0.68 -11.26
CA LEU A 117 5.42 0.21 -12.40
C LEU A 117 4.77 -0.98 -13.13
N ARG A 118 3.90 -1.75 -12.46
CA ARG A 118 3.04 -2.77 -13.10
C ARG A 118 2.03 -2.16 -14.10
N LYS A 119 1.71 -0.86 -14.00
CA LYS A 119 0.87 -0.16 -14.98
C LYS A 119 1.64 0.05 -16.29
N CYS A 120 0.95 0.00 -17.42
CA CYS A 120 1.52 0.44 -18.70
C CYS A 120 1.97 1.91 -18.58
N PRO A 121 3.14 2.31 -19.14
CA PRO A 121 3.62 3.70 -19.05
C PRO A 121 2.58 4.75 -19.47
N SER A 122 1.79 4.46 -20.51
CA SER A 122 0.72 5.33 -21.02
C SER A 122 -0.50 5.49 -20.09
N GLN A 123 -0.61 4.67 -19.05
CA GLN A 123 -1.72 4.66 -18.10
C GLN A 123 -1.36 5.27 -16.74
N ARG A 124 -0.11 5.73 -16.57
CA ARG A 124 0.35 6.36 -15.33
C ARG A 124 -0.14 7.80 -15.24
N SER A 125 -0.67 8.18 -14.08
CA SER A 125 -1.02 9.57 -13.78
C SER A 125 0.24 10.44 -13.58
N ALA A 126 0.07 11.75 -13.48
CA ALA A 126 1.16 12.65 -13.11
C ALA A 126 1.73 12.32 -11.71
N GLU A 127 0.84 11.96 -10.77
CA GLU A 127 1.20 11.53 -9.41
C GLU A 127 1.99 10.21 -9.44
N ASP A 128 1.60 9.26 -10.29
CA ASP A 128 2.33 8.00 -10.48
C ASP A 128 3.77 8.26 -10.97
N ILE A 129 3.94 9.18 -11.93
CA ILE A 129 5.24 9.54 -12.49
C ILE A 129 6.11 10.25 -11.44
N GLU A 130 5.51 11.10 -10.62
CA GLU A 130 6.21 11.79 -9.52
C GLU A 130 6.75 10.79 -8.50
N VAL A 131 5.95 9.79 -8.10
CA VAL A 131 6.43 8.72 -7.20
C VAL A 131 7.62 7.97 -7.80
N ILE A 132 7.54 7.55 -9.07
CA ILE A 132 8.67 6.86 -9.72
C ILE A 132 9.91 7.76 -9.74
N TYR A 133 9.73 9.05 -10.04
CA TYR A 133 10.83 10.01 -10.07
C TYR A 133 11.51 10.15 -8.70
N GLU A 134 10.74 10.28 -7.62
CA GLU A 134 11.29 10.37 -6.25
C GLU A 134 12.09 9.11 -5.89
N GLU A 135 11.61 7.93 -6.27
CA GLU A 135 12.35 6.68 -6.07
C GLU A 135 13.64 6.62 -6.90
N LEU A 136 13.62 7.12 -8.14
CA LEU A 136 14.83 7.23 -8.97
C LEU A 136 15.89 8.17 -8.39
N LEU A 137 15.53 9.07 -7.47
CA LEU A 137 16.52 9.87 -6.74
C LEU A 137 17.41 9.02 -5.84
N HIS A 138 16.87 7.90 -5.35
CA HIS A 138 17.54 6.98 -4.43
C HIS A 138 18.26 5.82 -5.15
N VAL A 139 17.96 5.59 -6.44
CA VAL A 139 18.59 4.53 -7.23
C VAL A 139 20.03 4.93 -7.63
N LYS A 140 21.01 4.27 -7.01
CA LYS A 140 22.44 4.52 -7.27
C LYS A 140 22.83 4.42 -8.76
N ALA A 141 22.24 3.48 -9.49
CA ALA A 141 22.49 3.32 -10.93
C ALA A 141 22.02 4.53 -11.77
N ALA A 142 21.04 5.28 -11.28
CA ALA A 142 20.50 6.49 -11.91
C ALA A 142 21.13 7.79 -11.37
N ALA A 143 22.01 7.72 -10.37
CA ALA A 143 22.54 8.91 -9.68
C ALA A 143 23.36 9.85 -10.58
N HIS A 144 23.91 9.34 -11.68
CA HIS A 144 24.67 10.12 -12.66
C HIS A 144 23.80 10.82 -13.71
N LEU A 145 22.50 10.54 -13.72
CA LEU A 145 21.55 11.13 -14.67
C LEU A 145 21.07 12.49 -14.17
N SER A 146 20.85 13.43 -15.11
CA SER A 146 20.26 14.72 -14.76
C SER A 146 18.82 14.54 -14.25
N SER A 147 18.32 15.52 -13.49
CA SER A 147 16.94 15.49 -13.00
C SER A 147 15.92 15.45 -14.14
N SER A 148 16.17 16.15 -15.24
CA SER A 148 15.31 16.10 -16.43
C SER A 148 15.28 14.70 -17.05
N VAL A 149 16.45 14.04 -17.17
CA VAL A 149 16.51 12.66 -17.69
C VAL A 149 15.78 11.68 -16.77
N ARG A 150 15.96 11.77 -15.45
CA ARG A 150 15.23 10.92 -14.49
C ARG A 150 13.72 11.11 -14.59
N LYS A 151 13.25 12.34 -14.80
CA LYS A 151 11.83 12.65 -14.97
C LYS A 151 11.24 12.04 -16.25
N GLU A 152 11.96 12.15 -17.37
CA GLU A 152 11.56 11.48 -18.61
C GLU A 152 11.59 9.95 -18.47
N LEU A 153 12.59 9.40 -17.79
CA LEU A 153 12.68 7.96 -17.50
C LEU A 153 11.51 7.47 -16.67
N ALA A 154 11.10 8.21 -15.64
CA ALA A 154 9.94 7.87 -14.81
C ALA A 154 8.66 7.64 -15.64
N ALA A 155 8.49 8.41 -16.72
CA ALA A 155 7.35 8.29 -17.62
C ALA A 155 7.38 7.05 -18.53
N VAL A 156 8.55 6.41 -18.73
CA VAL A 156 8.72 5.32 -19.72
C VAL A 156 9.26 4.02 -19.13
N LEU A 157 9.70 4.02 -17.86
CA LEU A 157 10.27 2.84 -17.20
C LEU A 157 9.32 1.63 -17.23
N VAL A 158 9.87 0.46 -17.51
CA VAL A 158 9.16 -0.82 -17.49
C VAL A 158 9.69 -1.63 -16.32
N PHE A 159 8.79 -2.37 -15.66
CA PHE A 159 9.14 -3.29 -14.59
C PHE A 159 8.88 -4.72 -15.02
N GLU A 160 9.85 -5.58 -14.74
CA GLU A 160 9.79 -7.01 -15.00
C GLU A 160 10.25 -7.75 -13.73
N SER A 161 9.55 -8.83 -13.38
CA SER A 161 9.90 -9.68 -12.25
C SER A 161 9.90 -11.15 -12.66
N HIS A 162 10.83 -11.91 -12.08
CA HIS A 162 10.99 -13.34 -12.36
C HIS A 162 10.97 -14.13 -11.06
N ILE A 163 10.07 -15.11 -10.98
CA ILE A 163 9.90 -15.95 -9.79
C ILE A 163 11.03 -16.99 -9.67
N LYS A 164 11.64 -17.38 -10.80
CA LYS A 164 12.65 -18.44 -10.86
C LYS A 164 14.04 -17.86 -11.07
N SER A 165 14.97 -18.22 -10.18
CA SER A 165 16.39 -17.99 -10.39
C SER A 165 16.87 -18.73 -11.65
N GLY A 166 17.83 -18.14 -12.38
CA GLY A 166 18.35 -18.67 -13.64
C GLY A 166 17.48 -18.39 -14.87
N THR A 167 16.42 -17.59 -14.75
CA THR A 167 15.64 -17.13 -15.92
C THR A 167 16.48 -16.21 -16.79
N VAL A 168 16.48 -16.45 -18.11
CA VAL A 168 17.12 -15.57 -19.10
C VAL A 168 16.04 -14.73 -19.77
N CYS A 169 16.04 -13.42 -19.51
CA CYS A 169 15.16 -12.44 -20.16
C CYS A 169 15.51 -12.38 -21.66
N LYS A 170 14.49 -12.31 -22.53
CA LYS A 170 14.67 -12.23 -23.99
C LYS A 170 14.48 -10.81 -24.49
#